data_AF-A0A4R2KYM1-F1
#
_entry.id   AF-A0A4R2KYM1-F1
#
_cell.length_a   1.000
_cell.length_b   1.000
_cell.length_c   1.000
_cell.angle_alpha   90.00
_cell.angle_beta   90.00
_cell.angle_gamma   90.00
#
_symmetry.space_group_name_H-M   'P 1'
#
loop_
_entity.id
_entity.type
_entity.pdbx_description
1 polymer ?
#
loop_
_entity_poly.entity_id
_entity_poly.type
_entity_poly.pdbx_seq_one_letter_code
_entity_poly.pdbx_strand_id
1 'polypeptide(L)'
;MRILYSPQRNEEILEYSFKGENVTVVHKIPIKEVEGEMTYKEQSDTFNFINVGDGILQDIETILPINPILSAERKNGVLNVILLNYIGEDAIYEERFPTWQEVS
;
A
#
# COMPACT_ATOMS: atom_id res chain seq x y z
N MET A 1 -6.06 11.09 -6.81
CA MET A 1 -6.75 9.77 -6.70
C MET A 1 -7.23 9.59 -5.27
N ARG A 2 -8.08 8.59 -4.99
CA ARG A 2 -8.51 8.27 -3.63
C ARG A 2 -7.95 6.93 -3.20
N ILE A 3 -7.53 6.83 -1.95
CA ILE A 3 -7.04 5.58 -1.37
C ILE A 3 -7.81 5.20 -0.12
N LEU A 4 -7.89 3.90 0.14
CA LEU A 4 -8.34 3.32 1.40
C LEU A 4 -7.29 2.33 1.86
N TYR A 5 -6.79 2.50 3.08
CA TYR A 5 -5.93 1.52 3.70
C TYR A 5 -6.77 0.32 4.18
N SER A 6 -6.29 -0.89 3.93
CA SER A 6 -6.89 -2.14 4.39
C SER A 6 -6.00 -2.70 5.49
N PRO A 7 -6.34 -2.47 6.77
CA PRO A 7 -5.46 -2.82 7.88
C PRO A 7 -5.32 -4.33 8.03
N GLN A 8 -4.09 -4.81 8.23
CA GLN A 8 -3.74 -6.19 8.53
C GLN A 8 -2.67 -6.22 9.62
N ARG A 9 -2.83 -7.08 10.64
CA ARG A 9 -1.85 -7.21 11.72
C ARG A 9 -0.57 -7.86 11.19
N ASN A 10 0.56 -7.14 11.25
CA ASN A 10 1.89 -7.66 10.90
C ASN A 10 2.97 -6.79 11.57
N GLU A 11 4.18 -7.32 11.73
CA GLU A 11 5.37 -6.55 12.17
C GLU A 11 6.13 -5.93 10.98
N GLU A 12 5.87 -6.37 9.75
CA GLU A 12 6.38 -5.75 8.52
C GLU A 12 5.75 -4.38 8.28
N ILE A 13 6.41 -3.55 7.46
CA ILE A 13 5.97 -2.18 7.17
C ILE A 13 5.80 -1.99 5.66
N LEU A 14 4.70 -1.35 5.26
CA LEU A 14 4.47 -0.87 3.90
C LEU A 14 4.39 0.66 3.93
N GLU A 15 5.36 1.32 3.31
CA GLU A 15 5.37 2.78 3.18
C GLU A 15 4.94 3.16 1.77
N TYR A 16 4.04 4.14 1.67
CA TYR A 16 3.46 4.57 0.41
C TYR A 16 3.86 6.01 0.09
N SER A 17 4.17 6.26 -1.18
CA SER A 17 4.32 7.60 -1.72
C SER A 17 3.53 7.75 -3.01
N PHE A 18 2.98 8.94 -3.23
CA PHE A 18 2.05 9.22 -4.30
C PHE A 18 2.59 10.36 -5.17
N LYS A 19 2.48 10.19 -6.49
CA LYS A 19 2.81 11.22 -7.47
C LYS A 19 1.83 11.15 -8.65
N GLY A 20 0.78 11.95 -8.57
CA GLY A 20 -0.38 11.85 -9.44
C GLY A 20 -1.08 10.51 -9.24
N GLU A 21 -1.06 9.68 -10.28
CA GLU A 21 -1.61 8.32 -10.26
C GLU A 21 -0.51 7.25 -10.29
N ASN A 22 0.70 7.62 -9.89
CA ASN A 22 1.75 6.66 -9.56
C ASN A 22 1.73 6.41 -8.05
N VAL A 23 1.79 5.14 -7.67
CA VAL A 23 1.92 4.68 -6.30
C VAL A 23 3.26 3.97 -6.18
N THR A 24 4.17 4.50 -5.37
CA THR A 24 5.42 3.80 -5.03
C THR A 24 5.30 3.23 -3.64
N VAL A 25 5.60 1.95 -3.49
CA VAL A 25 5.52 1.20 -2.22
C VAL A 25 6.92 0.76 -1.84
N VAL A 26 7.30 0.96 -0.58
CA VAL A 26 8.50 0.38 0.03
C VAL A 26 8.06 -0.63 1.08
N HIS A 27 8.41 -1.89 0.87
CA HIS A 27 8.17 -2.99 1.79
C HIS A 27 9.41 -3.21 2.64
N LYS A 28 9.28 -2.99 3.95
CA LYS A 28 10.35 -3.20 4.92
C LYS A 28 10.05 -4.45 5.74
N ILE A 29 10.92 -5.45 5.59
CA ILE A 29 10.82 -6.73 6.27
C ILE A 29 11.83 -6.73 7.42
N PRO A 30 11.38 -6.83 8.68
CA PRO A 30 12.27 -6.88 9.84
C PRO A 30 13.24 -8.06 9.73
N ILE A 31 14.53 -7.80 9.95
CA ILE A 31 15.56 -8.81 10.10
C ILE A 31 16.07 -8.74 11.53
N LYS A 32 16.00 -9.85 12.26
CA LYS A 32 16.61 -9.98 13.59
C LYS A 32 18.00 -10.60 13.44
N GLU A 33 18.97 -9.77 13.07
CA GLU A 33 20.38 -10.22 12.93
C GLU A 33 21.12 -10.17 14.26
N VAL A 34 20.82 -9.18 15.11
CA VAL A 34 21.48 -8.95 16.41
C VAL A 34 20.43 -8.70 17.49
N GLU A 35 20.62 -9.30 18.67
CA GLU A 35 19.73 -9.13 19.81
C GLU A 35 19.70 -7.65 20.25
N GLY A 36 18.54 -7.00 20.14
CA GLY A 36 18.35 -5.60 20.52
C GLY A 36 18.43 -4.58 19.38
N GLU A 37 18.76 -5.00 18.15
CA GLU A 37 18.73 -4.12 16.97
C GLU A 37 17.69 -4.61 15.95
N MET A 38 16.92 -3.67 15.41
CA MET A 38 15.98 -3.95 14.32
C MET A 38 16.55 -3.38 13.03
N THR A 39 16.95 -4.25 12.11
CA THR A 39 17.29 -3.87 10.74
C THR A 39 16.15 -4.30 9.80
N TYR A 40 16.12 -3.73 8.60
CA TYR A 40 15.08 -4.04 7.62
C TYR A 40 15.71 -4.41 6.28
N LYS A 41 15.19 -5.46 5.66
CA LYS A 41 15.35 -5.68 4.22
C LYS A 41 14.28 -4.85 3.53
N GLU A 42 14.70 -3.97 2.62
CA GLU A 42 13.78 -3.13 1.86
C GLU A 42 13.68 -3.59 0.42
N GLN A 43 12.46 -3.58 -0.11
CA GLN A 43 12.19 -3.74 -1.53
C GLN A 43 11.12 -2.73 -1.95
N SER A 44 11.25 -2.16 -3.14
CA SER A 44 10.32 -1.15 -3.64
C SER A 44 9.72 -1.54 -4.98
N ASP A 45 8.49 -1.12 -5.22
CA ASP A 45 7.82 -1.23 -6.51
C ASP A 45 7.00 0.03 -6.82
N THR A 46 6.73 0.29 -8.10
CA THR A 46 5.95 1.45 -8.54
C THR A 46 4.86 1.05 -9.53
N PHE A 47 3.62 1.38 -9.16
CA PHE A 47 2.42 1.10 -9.92
C PHE A 47 1.98 2.37 -10.65
N ASN A 48 1.80 2.30 -11.97
CA ASN A 48 1.39 3.43 -12.80
C ASN A 48 -0.04 3.23 -13.32
N PHE A 49 -0.96 4.08 -12.89
CA PHE A 49 -2.38 4.01 -13.24
C PHE A 49 -2.85 5.09 -14.25
N ILE A 50 -1.93 5.90 -14.79
CA ILE A 50 -2.25 7.10 -15.58
C ILE A 50 -3.09 6.79 -16.82
N ASN A 51 -2.79 5.71 -17.53
CA ASN A 51 -3.44 5.38 -18.81
C ASN A 51 -4.56 4.36 -18.68
N VAL A 52 -5.06 4.14 -17.46
CA VAL A 52 -6.08 3.14 -17.20
C VAL A 52 -7.46 3.77 -17.30
N GLY A 53 -8.31 3.23 -18.18
CA GLY A 53 -9.68 3.68 -18.34
C GLY A 53 -10.60 3.28 -17.18
N ASP A 54 -11.87 3.66 -17.28
CA ASP A 54 -12.89 3.24 -16.32
C ASP A 54 -13.02 1.70 -16.29
N GLY A 55 -13.17 1.15 -15.08
CA GLY A 55 -13.24 -0.28 -14.81
C GLY A 55 -12.41 -0.71 -13.60
N ILE A 56 -12.52 -1.99 -13.28
CA ILE A 56 -11.71 -2.66 -12.26
C ILE A 56 -10.46 -3.19 -12.94
N LEU A 57 -9.29 -2.86 -12.39
CA LEU A 57 -8.03 -3.44 -12.82
C LEU A 57 -7.89 -4.84 -12.23
N GLN A 58 -7.63 -5.81 -13.08
CA GLN A 58 -7.34 -7.18 -12.68
C GLN A 58 -5.84 -7.45 -12.75
N ASP A 59 -5.37 -8.42 -11.97
CA ASP A 59 -4.00 -8.96 -12.04
C ASP A 59 -2.90 -7.89 -11.97
N ILE A 60 -2.97 -7.01 -10.96
CA ILE A 60 -1.92 -6.01 -10.72
C ILE A 60 -0.64 -6.74 -10.30
N GLU A 61 0.29 -6.89 -11.24
CA GLU A 61 1.57 -7.53 -11.01
C GLU A 61 2.44 -6.69 -10.06
N THR A 62 3.28 -7.38 -9.28
CA THR A 62 4.28 -6.73 -8.44
C THR A 62 5.54 -7.58 -8.36
N ILE A 63 6.68 -6.93 -8.15
CA ILE A 63 7.93 -7.60 -7.80
C ILE A 63 8.07 -7.83 -6.30
N LEU A 64 7.23 -7.21 -5.47
CA LEU A 64 7.22 -7.39 -4.03
C LEU A 64 6.76 -8.81 -3.67
N PRO A 65 7.22 -9.37 -2.53
CA PRO A 65 6.81 -10.71 -2.09
C PRO A 65 5.32 -10.80 -1.70
N ILE A 66 4.64 -9.66 -1.57
CA ILE A 66 3.20 -9.53 -1.31
C ILE A 66 2.63 -8.47 -2.24
N ASN A 67 1.37 -8.60 -2.67
CA ASN A 67 0.71 -7.57 -3.45
C ASN A 67 0.16 -6.45 -2.55
N PRO A 68 0.75 -5.23 -2.59
CA PRO A 68 0.28 -4.13 -1.76
C PRO A 68 -0.99 -3.47 -2.31
N ILE A 69 -1.39 -3.74 -3.56
CA ILE A 69 -2.58 -3.18 -4.20
C ILE A 69 -3.67 -4.24 -4.21
N LEU A 70 -4.62 -4.14 -3.28
CA LEU A 70 -5.70 -5.13 -3.15
C LEU A 70 -6.81 -4.91 -4.19
N SER A 71 -7.02 -3.66 -4.60
CA SER A 71 -7.98 -3.30 -5.63
C SER A 71 -7.60 -1.95 -6.22
N ALA A 72 -7.75 -1.80 -7.53
CA ALA A 72 -7.77 -0.51 -8.19
C ALA A 72 -8.98 -0.46 -9.12
N GLU A 73 -9.82 0.55 -8.97
CA GLU A 73 -11.01 0.77 -9.79
C GLU A 73 -11.06 2.23 -10.20
N ARG A 74 -11.21 2.50 -11.50
CA ARG A 74 -11.57 3.82 -11.98
C ARG A 74 -13.06 3.87 -12.28
N LYS A 75 -13.74 4.85 -11.69
CA LYS A 75 -15.18 5.06 -11.87
C LYS A 75 -15.46 6.53 -12.12
N ASN A 76 -16.05 6.84 -13.27
CA ASN A 76 -16.34 8.21 -13.70
C ASN A 76 -15.08 9.09 -13.70
N GLY A 77 -13.96 8.56 -14.20
CA GLY A 77 -12.68 9.27 -14.23
C GLY A 77 -11.91 9.33 -12.90
N VAL A 78 -12.51 8.93 -11.77
CA VAL A 78 -11.84 8.93 -10.46
C VAL A 78 -11.25 7.56 -10.16
N LEU A 79 -9.94 7.49 -9.97
CA LEU A 79 -9.23 6.30 -9.51
C LEU A 79 -9.37 6.12 -7.99
N ASN A 80 -9.87 4.97 -7.57
CA ASN A 80 -9.99 4.51 -6.19
C ASN A 80 -9.10 3.28 -5.99
N VAL A 81 -8.21 3.32 -4.99
CA VAL A 81 -7.24 2.25 -4.73
C VAL A 81 -7.36 1.76 -3.29
N ILE A 82 -7.47 0.44 -3.10
CA ILE A 82 -7.39 -0.18 -1.78
C ILE A 82 -5.97 -0.72 -1.59
N LEU A 83 -5.29 -0.24 -0.57
CA LEU A 83 -3.89 -0.53 -0.27
C LEU A 83 -3.80 -1.41 0.96
N LEU A 84 -3.04 -2.50 0.91
CA LEU A 84 -2.70 -3.28 2.09
C LEU A 84 -1.97 -2.38 3.10
N ASN A 85 -2.34 -2.38 4.37
CA ASN A 85 -1.64 -1.60 5.38
C ASN A 85 -1.32 -2.47 6.59
N TYR A 86 -0.04 -2.67 6.87
CA TYR A 86 0.36 -3.41 8.06
C TYR A 86 0.28 -2.52 9.29
N ILE A 87 -0.36 -3.05 10.34
CA ILE A 87 -0.60 -2.33 11.59
C ILE A 87 -0.10 -3.10 12.82
N GLY A 88 0.39 -2.32 13.80
CA GLY A 88 0.88 -2.76 15.10
C GLY A 88 -0.22 -3.26 16.05
N GLU A 89 0.18 -3.79 17.23
CA GLU A 89 -0.79 -4.21 18.26
C GLU A 89 -1.50 -3.01 18.84
N ASP A 90 -0.70 -1.96 18.99
CA ASP A 90 -1.06 -0.69 19.59
C ASP A 90 -1.58 0.30 18.55
N ALA A 91 -1.93 -0.18 17.34
CA ALA A 91 -2.49 0.66 16.28
C ALA A 91 -3.72 1.42 16.78
N ILE A 92 -3.79 2.70 16.45
CA ILE A 92 -4.88 3.58 16.89
C ILE A 92 -6.18 3.26 16.14
N TYR A 93 -7.29 3.84 16.60
CA TYR A 93 -8.60 3.58 16.00
C TYR A 93 -8.63 3.91 14.51
N GLU A 94 -8.03 5.04 14.12
CA GLU A 94 -7.97 5.53 12.74
C GLU A 94 -7.19 4.59 11.81
N GLU A 95 -6.18 3.89 12.33
CA GLU A 95 -5.41 2.89 11.58
C GLU A 95 -6.20 1.58 11.40
N ARG A 96 -7.02 1.21 12.40
CA ARG A 96 -7.88 0.01 12.35
C ARG A 96 -9.16 0.21 11.55
N PHE A 97 -9.65 1.44 11.50
CA PHE A 97 -10.89 1.83 10.83
C PHE A 97 -10.67 3.03 9.91
N PRO A 98 -9.81 2.90 8.89
CA PRO A 98 -9.47 4.01 8.02
C PRO A 98 -10.66 4.41 7.13
N THR A 99 -10.64 5.66 6.70
CA THR A 99 -11.60 6.21 5.73
C THR A 99 -10.89 6.54 4.42
N TRP A 100 -11.67 6.66 3.33
CA TRP A 100 -11.15 7.12 2.04
C TRP A 100 -10.51 8.50 2.16
N GLN A 101 -9.29 8.64 1.64
CA GLN A 101 -8.54 9.90 1.61
C GLN A 101 -8.13 10.27 0.19
N GLU A 102 -8.01 11.56 -0.09
CA GLU A 102 -7.47 12.07 -1.35
C GLU A 102 -5.95 12.21 -1.24
N VAL A 103 -5.25 11.78 -2.29
CA VAL A 103 -3.78 11.90 -2.39
C VAL A 103 -3.38 12.48 -3.75
N SER A 104 -2.26 13.19 -3.74
CA SER A 104 -1.66 13.90 -4.89
C SER A 104 -0.24 13.45 -5.13
#